data_AF-A0A6P3ERT8-F1
#
_entry.id   AF-A0A6P3ERT8-F1
#
_cell.length_a   1.000
_cell.length_b   1.000
_cell.length_c   1.000
_cell.angle_alpha   90.00
_cell.angle_beta   90.00
_cell.angle_gamma   90.00
#
_symmetry.space_group_name_H-M   'P 1'
#
loop_
_entity.id
_entity.type
_entity.pdbx_description
1 polymer ?
#
loop_
_entity_poly.entity_id
_entity_poly.type
_entity_poly.pdbx_seq_one_letter_code
_entity_poly.pdbx_strand_id
1 'polypeptide(L)'
;MAAPGAERECAEAELCADSQGGSGVKVVPPSEAAAPAPLCPHGPTLLFVKVSQGKEETRRFYACSACRDRKDCNFFQWEDEKLSGARLAARECHNRRGRPPLSRLQCVERYLRFIQLPLTQRKFCESCQQLLLPDDWGVHGEHQVVGDVSVTQLRRPSQLLYPLENKKANAQYLFSERTCQFLVGLLSTLGFRRVLCVGTPRLHELIRLTTSGGKKSNLKSLLLDIDFRYSQFYMEDSFCHYNMFNHHFFDGKPALEVCRAFLQEDKGDGVIMVTDPPFGGLVEPLAITFKKLIGMWKEGQSQDDSQQEMPIFWIFPYFLEARICQFFPSFCMLDYQVDYDNHALYKHGRTGRKQSPVRIFTNIPPNKITLPTEEGYRFCPLCQRYVSLENQHCEHCNSCTSKDGRKWKHCFLCKKCVKPSWIHCSFCNHCAVAYHSCEGPKDGCFICGELDHKRRSCPNISTSKKANKAVRKQKQRKSNKMKMVTTKGQSMNHTFGTRKRKRRDRVHQYLCS
;
A
#
# COMPACT_ATOMS: atom_id res chain seq x y z
N MET A 1 -2.79 -14.44 49.06
CA MET A 1 -3.77 -13.67 48.29
C MET A 1 -3.07 -12.48 47.67
N ALA A 2 -2.92 -12.45 46.35
CA ALA A 2 -2.41 -11.31 45.59
C ALA A 2 -3.13 -11.30 44.24
N ALA A 3 -3.73 -10.15 43.90
CA ALA A 3 -4.53 -9.96 42.70
C ALA A 3 -3.69 -10.03 41.42
N PRO A 4 -4.19 -10.60 40.31
CA PRO A 4 -3.51 -10.53 39.02
C PRO A 4 -3.73 -9.15 38.39
N GLY A 5 -2.62 -8.52 38.01
CA GLY A 5 -2.56 -7.17 37.45
C GLY A 5 -3.31 -7.03 36.13
N ALA A 6 -4.01 -5.89 36.01
CA ALA A 6 -4.65 -5.45 34.79
C ALA A 6 -3.60 -5.11 33.72
N GLU A 7 -3.47 -5.97 32.71
CA GLU A 7 -2.72 -5.66 31.49
C GLU A 7 -3.48 -4.61 30.66
N ARG A 8 -2.90 -3.41 30.54
CA ARG A 8 -3.38 -2.30 29.70
C ARG A 8 -3.34 -2.69 28.21
N GLU A 9 -4.47 -3.12 27.65
CA GLU A 9 -4.73 -3.12 26.20
C GLU A 9 -4.97 -1.67 25.70
N CYS A 10 -3.94 -0.82 25.69
CA CYS A 10 -4.01 0.55 25.16
C CYS A 10 -3.48 0.72 23.72
N ALA A 11 -2.94 -0.33 23.08
CA ALA A 11 -2.15 -0.18 21.84
C ALA A 11 -2.78 -0.76 20.56
N GLU A 12 -4.12 -0.79 20.44
CA GLU A 12 -4.81 -0.89 19.13
C GLU A 12 -5.22 0.49 18.58
N ALA A 13 -5.14 1.55 19.41
CA ALA A 13 -5.51 2.91 19.02
C ALA A 13 -4.43 3.62 18.17
N GLU A 14 -3.16 3.22 18.26
CA GLU A 14 -2.05 3.99 17.65
C GLU A 14 -1.89 3.82 16.14
N LEU A 15 -2.52 2.82 15.51
CA LEU A 15 -2.62 2.75 14.04
C LEU A 15 -3.84 3.52 13.50
N CYS A 16 -4.64 4.09 14.39
CA CYS A 16 -5.78 4.96 14.09
C CYS A 16 -5.63 6.36 14.70
N ALA A 17 -4.45 6.70 15.26
CA ALA A 17 -4.16 8.00 15.82
C ALA A 17 -3.80 9.02 14.71
N ASP A 18 -4.79 9.35 13.90
CA ASP A 18 -4.99 10.73 13.47
C ASP A 18 -6.19 11.22 14.28
N SER A 19 -5.92 11.78 15.45
CA SER A 19 -6.95 12.47 16.22
C SER A 19 -6.35 13.57 17.09
N GLN A 20 -5.99 14.66 16.43
CA GLN A 20 -6.44 15.98 16.87
C GLN A 20 -7.16 16.64 15.69
N GLY A 21 -8.49 16.75 15.79
CA GLY A 21 -9.38 17.42 14.84
C GLY A 21 -10.06 16.49 13.82
N GLY A 22 -11.39 16.55 13.73
CA GLY A 22 -12.24 15.80 12.80
C GLY A 22 -12.08 16.12 11.31
N SER A 23 -10.85 16.37 10.85
CA SER A 23 -10.49 16.56 9.45
C SER A 23 -9.77 15.32 8.91
N GLY A 24 -10.27 14.74 7.82
CA GLY A 24 -9.62 13.67 7.08
C GLY A 24 -9.36 14.07 5.63
N VAL A 25 -8.65 13.22 4.88
CA VAL A 25 -8.45 13.40 3.44
C VAL A 25 -9.06 12.24 2.67
N LYS A 26 -9.68 12.57 1.54
CA LYS A 26 -10.25 11.60 0.61
C LYS A 26 -9.57 11.76 -0.74
N VAL A 27 -9.28 10.64 -1.40
CA VAL A 27 -8.75 10.64 -2.76
C VAL A 27 -9.89 10.92 -3.71
N VAL A 28 -9.68 11.85 -4.63
CA VAL A 28 -10.63 12.15 -5.71
C VAL A 28 -10.22 11.29 -6.90
N PRO A 29 -11.10 10.41 -7.42
CA PRO A 29 -10.79 9.62 -8.60
C PRO A 29 -10.51 10.54 -9.80
N PRO A 30 -9.57 10.17 -10.69
CA PRO A 30 -9.28 10.95 -11.88
C PRO A 30 -10.54 11.05 -12.77
N SER A 31 -10.80 12.25 -13.29
CA SER A 31 -11.85 12.51 -14.28
C SER A 31 -11.25 12.45 -15.68
N GLU A 32 -11.90 11.78 -16.63
CA GLU A 32 -11.44 11.67 -18.03
C GLU A 32 -11.34 13.03 -18.74
N ALA A 33 -12.05 14.04 -18.26
CA ALA A 33 -12.04 15.40 -18.82
C ALA A 33 -11.03 16.36 -18.14
N ALA A 34 -10.26 15.90 -17.14
CA ALA A 34 -9.36 16.75 -16.37
C ALA A 34 -7.92 16.74 -16.92
N ALA A 35 -7.20 17.85 -16.69
CA ALA A 35 -5.78 17.95 -16.96
C ALA A 35 -4.98 16.87 -16.20
N PRO A 36 -3.86 16.38 -16.77
CA PRO A 36 -3.05 15.35 -16.12
C PRO A 36 -2.51 15.85 -14.77
N ALA A 37 -2.49 14.95 -13.77
CA ALA A 37 -1.95 15.27 -12.46
C ALA A 37 -0.47 15.66 -12.55
N PRO A 38 -0.02 16.69 -11.81
CA PRO A 38 1.37 17.11 -11.82
C PRO A 38 2.29 16.01 -11.29
N LEU A 39 3.53 16.00 -11.76
CA LEU A 39 4.51 14.97 -11.42
C LEU A 39 5.31 15.37 -10.17
N CYS A 40 5.52 14.39 -9.29
CA CYS A 40 6.54 14.42 -8.25
C CYS A 40 7.70 13.46 -8.61
N PRO A 41 8.77 13.37 -7.80
CA PRO A 41 9.85 12.40 -8.05
C PRO A 41 9.39 10.94 -8.15
N HIS A 42 8.21 10.61 -7.59
CA HIS A 42 7.62 9.26 -7.57
C HIS A 42 6.53 9.04 -8.63
N GLY A 43 6.47 9.89 -9.66
CA GLY A 43 5.47 9.84 -10.73
C GLY A 43 4.27 10.76 -10.51
N PRO A 44 3.14 10.53 -11.19
CA PRO A 44 1.93 11.33 -11.06
C PRO A 44 1.42 11.39 -9.63
N THR A 45 1.07 12.59 -9.18
CA THR A 45 0.49 12.82 -7.85
C THR A 45 -0.96 12.35 -7.78
N LEU A 46 -1.49 12.20 -6.57
CA LEU A 46 -2.91 11.93 -6.35
C LEU A 46 -3.63 13.23 -5.99
N LEU A 47 -4.86 13.37 -6.46
CA LEU A 47 -5.75 14.48 -6.11
C LEU A 47 -6.50 14.15 -4.83
N PHE A 48 -6.49 15.07 -3.87
CA PHE A 48 -7.11 14.93 -2.58
C PHE A 48 -8.10 16.07 -2.33
N VAL A 49 -9.11 15.78 -1.53
CA VAL A 49 -10.01 16.75 -0.93
C VAL A 49 -10.01 16.55 0.59
N LYS A 50 -9.95 17.64 1.34
CA LYS A 50 -10.15 17.58 2.79
C LYS A 50 -11.62 17.36 3.10
N VAL A 51 -11.90 16.61 4.15
CA VAL A 51 -13.26 16.37 4.61
C VAL A 51 -13.30 16.74 6.08
N SER A 52 -14.16 17.68 6.41
CA SER A 52 -14.33 18.22 7.76
C SER A 52 -15.78 18.00 8.16
N GLN A 53 -16.02 17.28 9.27
CA GLN A 53 -17.37 16.93 9.76
C GLN A 53 -18.29 16.28 8.69
N GLY A 54 -17.72 15.40 7.87
CA GLY A 54 -18.45 14.69 6.81
C GLY A 54 -18.80 15.51 5.57
N LYS A 55 -18.44 16.79 5.54
CA LYS A 55 -18.55 17.64 4.34
C LYS A 55 -17.19 17.73 3.66
N GLU A 56 -17.17 17.44 2.37
CA GLU A 56 -15.98 17.69 1.54
C GLU A 56 -15.76 19.20 1.47
N GLU A 57 -14.55 19.65 1.81
CA GLU A 57 -14.13 21.02 1.56
C GLU A 57 -14.11 21.26 0.05
N THR A 58 -14.36 22.51 -0.35
CA THR A 58 -14.49 22.84 -1.77
C THR A 58 -13.17 22.77 -2.53
N ARG A 59 -12.03 22.92 -1.84
CA ARG A 59 -10.72 23.05 -2.48
C ARG A 59 -9.93 21.76 -2.47
N ARG A 60 -9.49 21.34 -3.65
CA ARG A 60 -8.70 20.12 -3.87
C ARG A 60 -7.22 20.42 -4.03
N PHE A 61 -6.37 19.46 -3.71
CA PHE A 61 -4.92 19.59 -3.81
C PHE A 61 -4.25 18.29 -4.26
N TYR A 62 -3.12 18.42 -4.93
CA TYR A 62 -2.24 17.32 -5.32
C TYR A 62 -1.17 17.07 -4.26
N ALA A 63 -0.92 15.80 -3.95
CA ALA A 63 0.16 15.36 -3.07
C ALA A 63 0.81 14.06 -3.54
N CYS A 64 1.99 13.74 -3.00
CA CYS A 64 2.74 12.54 -3.35
C CYS A 64 1.89 11.27 -3.17
N SER A 65 1.99 10.34 -4.13
CA SER A 65 1.27 9.07 -4.11
C SER A 65 1.97 8.02 -3.22
N ALA A 66 3.29 8.05 -3.14
CA ALA A 66 4.11 7.04 -2.46
C ALA A 66 4.58 7.45 -1.05
N CYS A 67 4.73 8.76 -0.79
CA CYS A 67 5.23 9.26 0.50
C CYS A 67 4.12 9.97 1.25
N ARG A 68 3.91 9.58 2.50
CA ARG A 68 2.93 10.21 3.41
C ARG A 68 3.50 11.39 4.15
N ASP A 69 4.79 11.32 4.48
CA ASP A 69 5.48 12.42 5.14
C ASP A 69 5.97 13.43 4.10
N ARG A 70 5.67 14.70 4.36
CA ARG A 70 6.16 15.80 3.52
C ARG A 70 7.67 15.99 3.65
N LYS A 71 8.32 15.38 4.65
CA LYS A 71 9.77 15.35 4.77
C LYS A 71 10.44 14.50 3.68
N ASP A 72 9.82 13.37 3.32
CA ASP A 72 10.34 12.45 2.29
C ASP A 72 9.98 12.96 0.89
N CYS A 73 8.76 13.45 0.69
CA CYS A 73 8.36 14.16 -0.53
C CYS A 73 7.47 15.34 -0.21
N ASN A 74 8.01 16.55 -0.32
CA ASN A 74 7.31 17.79 0.02
C ASN A 74 6.35 18.29 -1.09
N PHE A 75 5.97 17.44 -2.03
CA PHE A 75 5.08 17.85 -3.13
C PHE A 75 3.71 18.25 -2.57
N PHE A 76 3.31 19.49 -2.84
CA PHE A 76 1.98 20.00 -2.60
C PHE A 76 1.65 21.07 -3.65
N GLN A 77 0.43 21.03 -4.20
CA GLN A 77 -0.07 22.03 -5.14
C GLN A 77 -1.60 22.06 -5.07
N TRP A 78 -2.22 23.23 -5.00
CA TRP A 78 -3.68 23.30 -5.12
C TRP A 78 -4.14 23.06 -6.56
N GLU A 79 -5.30 22.43 -6.77
CA GLU A 79 -5.81 22.11 -8.11
C GLU A 79 -5.99 23.37 -8.98
N ASP A 80 -6.41 24.47 -8.36
CA ASP A 80 -6.63 25.77 -8.98
C ASP A 80 -5.38 26.67 -9.03
N GLU A 81 -4.24 26.22 -8.47
CA GLU A 81 -3.00 27.00 -8.47
C GLU A 81 -2.34 27.00 -9.85
N LYS A 82 -2.28 28.19 -10.47
CA LYS A 82 -1.51 28.41 -11.69
C LYS A 82 -0.03 28.61 -11.33
N LEU A 83 0.84 27.74 -11.82
CA LEU A 83 2.29 27.85 -11.64
C LEU A 83 2.92 28.70 -12.74
N SER A 84 3.89 29.53 -12.38
CA SER A 84 4.73 30.22 -13.36
C SER A 84 5.70 29.25 -14.04
N GLY A 85 6.17 29.59 -15.25
CA GLY A 85 7.14 28.77 -15.98
C GLY A 85 8.42 28.48 -15.18
N ALA A 86 8.91 29.46 -14.40
CA ALA A 86 10.07 29.28 -13.53
C ALA A 86 9.83 28.25 -12.41
N ARG A 87 8.63 28.24 -11.79
CA ARG A 87 8.28 27.24 -10.77
C ARG A 87 8.14 25.84 -11.36
N LEU A 88 7.59 25.73 -12.57
CA LEU A 88 7.51 24.45 -13.30
C LEU A 88 8.90 23.91 -13.64
N ALA A 89 9.80 24.76 -14.15
CA ALA A 89 11.18 24.37 -14.45
C ALA A 89 11.96 23.95 -13.19
N ALA A 90 11.81 24.69 -12.09
CA ALA A 90 12.43 24.32 -10.81
C ALA A 90 11.90 22.98 -10.27
N ARG A 91 10.59 22.72 -10.42
CA ARG A 91 9.96 21.44 -10.06
C ARG A 91 10.53 20.30 -10.90
N GLU A 92 10.62 20.46 -12.21
CA GLU A 92 11.20 19.44 -13.08
C GLU A 92 12.67 19.15 -12.72
N CYS A 93 13.47 20.17 -12.44
CA CYS A 93 14.84 20.00 -11.99
C CYS A 93 14.91 19.18 -10.68
N HIS A 94 14.05 19.51 -9.71
CA HIS A 94 13.96 18.75 -8.46
C HIS A 94 13.53 17.29 -8.71
N ASN A 95 12.53 17.06 -9.57
CA ASN A 95 12.07 15.71 -9.92
C ASN A 95 13.18 14.90 -10.60
N ARG A 96 14.02 15.51 -11.44
CA ARG A 96 15.18 14.85 -12.06
C ARG A 96 16.24 14.46 -11.03
N ARG A 97 16.48 15.29 -10.02
CA ARG A 97 17.43 15.00 -8.93
C ARG A 97 16.97 13.86 -8.02
N GLY A 98 15.66 13.65 -7.89
CA GLY A 98 15.10 12.54 -7.12
C GLY A 98 15.08 11.20 -7.86
N ARG A 99 15.56 11.15 -9.12
CA ARG A 99 15.65 9.89 -9.87
C ARG A 99 16.84 9.05 -9.39
N PRO A 100 16.81 7.73 -9.61
CA PRO A 100 17.97 6.87 -9.37
C PRO A 100 19.20 7.39 -10.13
N PRO A 101 20.41 7.30 -9.54
CA PRO A 101 21.64 7.79 -10.15
C PRO A 101 22.06 6.98 -11.39
N LEU A 102 21.64 5.71 -11.47
CA LEU A 102 21.89 4.81 -12.58
C LEU A 102 20.59 4.57 -13.34
N SER A 103 20.66 4.59 -14.67
CA SER A 103 19.54 4.18 -15.52
C SER A 103 19.35 2.66 -15.48
N ARG A 104 18.17 2.20 -15.90
CA ARG A 104 17.86 0.76 -16.00
C ARG A 104 18.87 0.00 -16.86
N LEU A 105 19.23 0.56 -18.01
CA LEU A 105 20.21 -0.02 -18.95
C LEU A 105 21.60 -0.12 -18.31
N GLN A 106 22.05 0.94 -17.63
CA GLN A 106 23.32 0.94 -16.90
C GLN A 106 23.34 -0.14 -15.80
N CYS A 107 22.24 -0.33 -15.08
CA CYS A 107 22.12 -1.41 -14.10
C CYS A 107 22.29 -2.79 -14.72
N VAL A 108 21.68 -3.05 -15.89
CA VAL A 108 21.83 -4.33 -16.62
C VAL A 108 23.28 -4.55 -17.05
N GLU A 109 23.87 -3.56 -17.74
CA GLU A 109 25.24 -3.65 -18.24
C GLU A 109 26.24 -3.87 -17.11
N ARG A 110 26.08 -3.13 -16.00
CA ARG A 110 26.91 -3.29 -14.80
C ARG A 110 26.72 -4.66 -14.17
N TYR A 111 25.49 -5.16 -14.06
CA TYR A 111 25.22 -6.49 -13.52
C TYR A 111 25.90 -7.59 -14.34
N LEU A 112 25.80 -7.53 -15.67
CA LEU A 112 26.45 -8.48 -16.58
C LEU A 112 27.98 -8.45 -16.45
N ARG A 113 28.58 -7.26 -16.37
CA ARG A 113 30.03 -7.12 -16.09
C ARG A 113 30.38 -7.67 -14.70
N PHE A 114 29.57 -7.38 -13.70
CA PHE A 114 29.81 -7.78 -12.30
C PHE A 114 29.84 -9.30 -12.12
N ILE A 115 28.90 -10.03 -12.71
CA ILE A 115 28.86 -11.51 -12.60
C ILE A 115 30.02 -12.20 -13.33
N GLN A 116 30.68 -11.53 -14.27
CA GLN A 116 31.87 -12.04 -14.97
C GLN A 116 33.15 -11.86 -14.14
N LEU A 117 33.15 -10.98 -13.14
CA LEU A 117 34.32 -10.75 -12.29
C LEU A 117 34.66 -12.01 -11.47
N PRO A 118 35.95 -12.24 -11.14
CA PRO A 118 36.34 -13.21 -10.12
C PRO A 118 35.71 -12.87 -8.77
N LEU A 119 35.50 -13.89 -7.91
CA LEU A 119 34.87 -13.70 -6.60
C LEU A 119 35.56 -12.61 -5.77
N THR A 120 36.89 -12.61 -5.74
CA THR A 120 37.74 -11.64 -5.03
C THR A 120 37.58 -10.19 -5.48
N GLN A 121 36.99 -9.97 -6.65
CA GLN A 121 36.74 -8.64 -7.22
C GLN A 121 35.27 -8.23 -7.13
N ARG A 122 34.38 -9.10 -6.63
CA ARG A 122 32.96 -8.77 -6.45
C ARG A 122 32.76 -8.09 -5.11
N LYS A 123 32.59 -6.76 -5.15
CA LYS A 123 32.40 -5.93 -3.97
C LYS A 123 31.03 -5.27 -3.96
N PHE A 124 30.43 -5.13 -2.78
CA PHE A 124 29.19 -4.41 -2.56
C PHE A 124 29.39 -3.36 -1.47
N CYS A 125 29.06 -2.11 -1.76
CA CYS A 125 29.10 -1.02 -0.80
C CYS A 125 27.81 -1.00 0.04
N GLU A 126 27.89 -1.27 1.33
CA GLU A 126 26.75 -1.20 2.24
C GLU A 126 26.30 0.25 2.49
N SER A 127 27.24 1.20 2.54
CA SER A 127 26.89 2.62 2.74
C SER A 127 26.09 3.20 1.57
N CYS A 128 26.43 2.80 0.34
CA CYS A 128 25.76 3.28 -0.88
C CYS A 128 24.67 2.34 -1.38
N GLN A 129 24.61 1.11 -0.86
CA GLN A 129 23.73 0.04 -1.32
C GLN A 129 23.92 -0.29 -2.82
N GLN A 130 25.18 -0.40 -3.24
CA GLN A 130 25.57 -0.53 -4.65
C GLN A 130 26.59 -1.63 -4.90
N LEU A 131 26.40 -2.41 -5.97
CA LEU A 131 27.40 -3.30 -6.56
C LEU A 131 28.50 -2.46 -7.21
N LEU A 132 29.75 -2.78 -6.87
CA LEU A 132 30.93 -2.03 -7.32
C LEU A 132 31.68 -2.80 -8.40
N LEU A 133 31.92 -2.14 -9.53
CA LEU A 133 32.93 -2.58 -10.49
C LEU A 133 34.32 -2.12 -10.02
N PRO A 134 35.42 -2.72 -10.51
CA PRO A 134 36.78 -2.33 -10.12
C PRO A 134 37.07 -0.83 -10.21
N ASP A 135 36.53 -0.17 -11.24
CA ASP A 135 36.69 1.26 -11.49
C ASP A 135 36.04 2.14 -10.40
N ASP A 136 35.05 1.62 -9.68
CA ASP A 136 34.33 2.37 -8.65
C ASP A 136 35.06 2.35 -7.29
N TRP A 137 36.02 1.44 -7.07
CA TRP A 137 36.57 1.18 -5.74
C TRP A 137 37.23 2.40 -5.09
N GLY A 138 37.88 3.26 -5.87
CA GLY A 138 38.52 4.46 -5.34
C GLY A 138 37.54 5.43 -4.66
N VAL A 139 36.34 5.59 -5.23
CA VAL A 139 35.28 6.47 -4.69
C VAL A 139 34.66 5.88 -3.42
N HIS A 140 34.80 4.57 -3.23
CA HIS A 140 34.24 3.83 -2.10
C HIS A 140 35.31 3.37 -1.08
N GLY A 141 36.53 3.91 -1.15
CA GLY A 141 37.65 3.49 -0.29
C GLY A 141 37.39 3.67 1.21
N GLU A 142 36.64 4.71 1.58
CA GLU A 142 36.27 5.03 2.98
C GLU A 142 34.90 4.48 3.39
N HIS A 143 34.21 3.75 2.51
CA HIS A 143 32.87 3.22 2.78
C HIS A 143 32.94 1.81 3.40
N GLN A 144 31.84 1.38 4.01
CA GLN A 144 31.69 -0.03 4.41
C GLN A 144 31.41 -0.88 3.19
N VAL A 145 32.33 -1.80 2.89
CA VAL A 145 32.29 -2.65 1.69
C VAL A 145 32.37 -4.12 2.08
N VAL A 146 31.43 -4.90 1.57
CA VAL A 146 31.43 -6.37 1.63
C VAL A 146 32.16 -6.90 0.40
N GLY A 147 33.24 -7.66 0.62
CA GLY A 147 33.97 -8.38 -0.43
C GLY A 147 33.37 -9.75 -0.74
N ASP A 148 33.94 -10.43 -1.73
CA ASP A 148 33.63 -11.82 -2.08
C ASP A 148 32.13 -12.11 -2.27
N VAL A 149 31.41 -11.18 -2.92
CA VAL A 149 29.95 -11.32 -3.14
C VAL A 149 29.67 -12.48 -4.09
N SER A 150 29.16 -13.57 -3.53
CA SER A 150 28.83 -14.80 -4.26
C SER A 150 27.58 -14.64 -5.15
N VAL A 151 27.44 -15.52 -6.15
CA VAL A 151 26.22 -15.59 -6.98
C VAL A 151 25.00 -15.91 -6.11
N THR A 152 25.16 -16.70 -5.05
CA THR A 152 24.09 -17.03 -4.10
C THR A 152 23.57 -15.78 -3.40
N GLN A 153 24.45 -14.86 -2.98
CA GLN A 153 24.06 -13.57 -2.40
C GLN A 153 23.42 -12.65 -3.43
N LEU A 154 23.92 -12.60 -4.67
CA LEU A 154 23.30 -11.82 -5.75
C LEU A 154 21.87 -12.27 -6.08
N ARG A 155 21.57 -13.57 -5.87
CA ARG A 155 20.22 -14.13 -6.04
C ARG A 155 19.31 -13.93 -4.83
N ARG A 156 19.82 -13.37 -3.72
CA ARG A 156 19.06 -12.98 -2.53
C ARG A 156 19.31 -11.49 -2.16
N PRO A 157 18.99 -10.51 -3.02
CA PRO A 157 19.28 -9.11 -2.73
C PRO A 157 18.67 -8.60 -1.43
N SER A 158 17.53 -9.12 -0.97
CA SER A 158 16.93 -8.77 0.34
C SER A 158 17.76 -9.15 1.57
N GLN A 159 18.80 -9.97 1.40
CA GLN A 159 19.77 -10.30 2.45
C GLN A 159 21.03 -9.43 2.38
N LEU A 160 21.26 -8.75 1.25
CA LEU A 160 22.41 -7.87 1.03
C LEU A 160 22.03 -6.39 1.20
N LEU A 161 20.84 -6.01 0.73
CA LEU A 161 20.25 -4.70 0.94
C LEU A 161 19.63 -4.63 2.34
N TYR A 162 19.90 -3.56 3.09
CA TYR A 162 19.15 -3.32 4.32
C TYR A 162 17.71 -2.89 3.97
N PRO A 163 16.70 -3.29 4.77
CA PRO A 163 15.31 -2.92 4.51
C PRO A 163 15.05 -1.42 4.76
N LEU A 164 14.26 -0.79 3.89
CA LEU A 164 13.80 0.59 4.06
C LEU A 164 12.56 0.63 4.97
N GLU A 165 12.78 0.59 6.28
CA GLU A 165 11.73 0.40 7.29
C GLU A 165 10.87 1.64 7.60
N ASN A 166 11.15 2.80 6.97
CA ASN A 166 10.37 4.02 7.22
C ASN A 166 8.89 3.79 6.84
N LYS A 167 8.04 3.68 7.87
CA LYS A 167 6.61 3.37 7.77
C LYS A 167 5.80 4.37 6.94
N LYS A 168 6.33 5.58 6.72
CA LYS A 168 5.65 6.67 6.01
C LYS A 168 6.07 6.79 4.53
N ALA A 169 7.11 6.08 4.11
CA ALA A 169 7.59 6.03 2.74
C ALA A 169 7.51 4.59 2.21
N ASN A 170 8.62 3.85 2.29
CA ASN A 170 8.73 2.51 1.71
C ASN A 170 8.02 1.44 2.55
N ALA A 171 8.09 1.54 3.89
CA ALA A 171 7.58 0.56 4.84
C ALA A 171 7.90 -0.90 4.44
N GLN A 172 9.17 -1.14 4.07
CA GLN A 172 9.61 -2.43 3.55
C GLN A 172 9.68 -3.46 4.67
N TYR A 173 8.61 -4.24 4.81
CA TYR A 173 8.57 -5.39 5.69
C TYR A 173 8.81 -6.65 4.87
N LEU A 174 9.84 -7.37 5.23
CA LEU A 174 10.29 -8.55 4.51
C LEU A 174 9.66 -9.79 5.16
N PHE A 175 8.98 -10.60 4.36
CA PHE A 175 8.44 -11.89 4.82
C PHE A 175 9.51 -12.74 5.49
N SER A 176 9.11 -13.48 6.52
CA SER A 176 9.96 -14.51 7.10
C SER A 176 10.18 -15.64 6.10
N GLU A 177 11.30 -16.37 6.25
CA GLU A 177 11.62 -17.49 5.37
C GLU A 177 10.51 -18.56 5.37
N ARG A 178 9.89 -18.80 6.53
CA ARG A 178 8.73 -19.69 6.69
C ARG A 178 7.55 -19.27 5.83
N THR A 179 7.16 -17.99 5.89
CA THR A 179 6.07 -17.42 5.08
C THR A 179 6.38 -17.55 3.59
N CYS A 180 7.60 -17.24 3.17
CA CYS A 180 8.00 -17.37 1.76
C CYS A 180 7.94 -18.83 1.28
N GLN A 181 8.45 -19.78 2.07
CA GLN A 181 8.41 -21.20 1.72
C GLN A 181 6.97 -21.71 1.58
N PHE A 182 6.09 -21.34 2.52
CA PHE A 182 4.67 -21.66 2.43
C PHE A 182 4.05 -21.09 1.14
N LEU A 183 4.26 -19.81 0.85
CA LEU A 183 3.70 -19.17 -0.34
C LEU A 183 4.18 -19.86 -1.64
N VAL A 184 5.47 -20.14 -1.78
CA VAL A 184 6.01 -20.83 -2.97
C VAL A 184 5.44 -22.25 -3.11
N GLY A 185 5.34 -22.99 -2.01
CA GLY A 185 4.72 -24.32 -1.99
C GLY A 185 3.24 -24.28 -2.39
N LEU A 186 2.49 -23.31 -1.86
CA LEU A 186 1.08 -23.10 -2.18
C LEU A 186 0.89 -22.73 -3.65
N LEU A 187 1.66 -21.78 -4.18
CA LEU A 187 1.63 -21.35 -5.58
C LEU A 187 1.89 -22.53 -6.53
N SER A 188 2.85 -23.38 -6.18
CA SER A 188 3.18 -24.59 -6.94
C SER A 188 2.04 -25.62 -6.90
N THR A 189 1.44 -25.85 -5.71
CA THR A 189 0.34 -26.80 -5.52
C THR A 189 -0.92 -26.37 -6.27
N LEU A 190 -1.17 -25.06 -6.35
CA LEU A 190 -2.27 -24.48 -7.13
C LEU A 190 -2.02 -24.51 -8.65
N GLY A 191 -0.83 -24.95 -9.09
CA GLY A 191 -0.51 -25.11 -10.51
C GLY A 191 -0.15 -23.81 -11.24
N PHE A 192 0.18 -22.74 -10.52
CA PHE A 192 0.62 -21.50 -11.16
C PHE A 192 1.99 -21.68 -11.82
N ARG A 193 2.21 -20.93 -12.90
CA ARG A 193 3.44 -20.93 -13.70
C ARG A 193 4.10 -19.55 -13.72
N ARG A 194 3.33 -18.48 -13.47
CA ARG A 194 3.82 -17.10 -13.43
C ARG A 194 3.30 -16.38 -12.21
N VAL A 195 4.19 -15.66 -11.53
CA VAL A 195 3.87 -14.88 -10.34
C VAL A 195 4.28 -13.43 -10.54
N LEU A 196 3.30 -12.54 -10.67
CA LEU A 196 3.54 -11.10 -10.66
C LEU A 196 3.70 -10.63 -9.21
N CYS A 197 4.95 -10.41 -8.79
CA CYS A 197 5.31 -9.97 -7.46
C CYS A 197 5.25 -8.45 -7.37
N VAL A 198 4.24 -7.89 -6.69
CA VAL A 198 4.07 -6.44 -6.55
C VAL A 198 4.40 -6.01 -5.12
N GLY A 199 5.62 -5.51 -4.90
CA GLY A 199 6.15 -5.17 -3.58
C GLY A 199 6.56 -6.37 -2.73
N THR A 200 6.95 -7.49 -3.34
CA THR A 200 7.25 -8.75 -2.63
C THR A 200 8.64 -9.31 -2.99
N PRO A 201 9.74 -8.58 -2.71
CA PRO A 201 11.08 -8.92 -3.19
C PRO A 201 11.58 -10.30 -2.70
N ARG A 202 11.33 -10.66 -1.43
CA ARG A 202 11.74 -11.97 -0.90
C ARG A 202 11.02 -13.15 -1.53
N LEU A 203 9.75 -12.99 -1.86
CA LEU A 203 9.00 -14.02 -2.57
C LEU A 203 9.55 -14.21 -3.98
N HIS A 204 9.83 -13.11 -4.69
CA HIS A 204 10.46 -13.13 -6.01
C HIS A 204 11.80 -13.87 -5.98
N GLU A 205 12.66 -13.56 -5.02
CA GLU A 205 13.96 -14.22 -4.82
C GLU A 205 13.81 -15.73 -4.64
N LEU A 206 12.92 -16.16 -3.72
CA LEU A 206 12.75 -17.58 -3.43
C LEU A 206 12.17 -18.34 -4.63
N ILE A 207 11.20 -17.78 -5.35
CA ILE A 207 10.65 -18.38 -6.58
C ILE A 207 11.79 -18.67 -7.57
N ARG A 208 12.66 -17.69 -7.83
CA ARG A 208 13.78 -17.84 -8.77
C ARG A 208 14.80 -18.87 -8.34
N LEU A 209 15.07 -18.97 -7.04
CA LEU A 209 15.96 -19.99 -6.49
C LEU A 209 15.38 -21.39 -6.65
N THR A 210 14.08 -21.57 -6.41
CA THR A 210 13.42 -22.88 -6.55
C THR A 210 13.41 -23.38 -7.99
N THR A 211 13.24 -22.49 -8.97
CA THR A 211 13.30 -22.83 -10.40
C THR A 211 14.70 -23.28 -10.86
N SER A 212 15.75 -22.84 -10.17
CA SER A 212 17.15 -23.17 -10.50
C SER A 212 17.66 -24.46 -9.84
N GLY A 213 16.95 -24.99 -8.84
CA GLY A 213 17.44 -26.01 -7.89
C GLY A 213 17.10 -27.48 -8.22
N GLY A 214 16.82 -27.82 -9.48
CA GLY A 214 16.60 -29.22 -9.92
C GLY A 214 15.20 -29.81 -9.67
N LYS A 215 14.36 -29.19 -8.83
CA LYS A 215 12.91 -29.45 -8.82
C LYS A 215 12.29 -28.67 -9.99
N LYS A 216 11.65 -29.38 -10.94
CA LYS A 216 10.99 -28.84 -12.15
C LYS A 216 9.77 -27.95 -11.87
N SER A 217 9.82 -27.04 -10.90
CA SER A 217 8.79 -26.00 -10.78
C SER A 217 9.14 -24.88 -11.77
N ASN A 218 8.44 -24.84 -12.91
CA ASN A 218 8.60 -23.81 -13.95
C ASN A 218 7.95 -22.47 -13.55
N LEU A 219 8.12 -22.04 -12.30
CA LEU A 219 7.59 -20.76 -11.82
C LEU A 219 8.49 -19.62 -12.30
N LYS A 220 7.95 -18.76 -13.18
CA LYS A 220 8.55 -17.47 -13.53
C LYS A 220 8.02 -16.40 -12.57
N SER A 221 8.82 -15.36 -12.35
CA SER A 221 8.39 -14.22 -11.54
C SER A 221 8.90 -12.90 -12.12
N LEU A 222 8.05 -11.88 -12.06
CA LEU A 222 8.36 -10.49 -12.40
C LEU A 222 8.13 -9.63 -11.14
N LEU A 223 9.13 -8.86 -10.72
CA LEU A 223 9.05 -7.97 -9.56
C LEU A 223 8.71 -6.54 -10.01
N LEU A 224 7.58 -6.02 -9.52
CA LEU A 224 7.23 -4.60 -9.58
C LEU A 224 7.46 -3.99 -8.20
N ASP A 225 8.44 -3.10 -8.06
CA ASP A 225 8.76 -2.46 -6.78
C ASP A 225 9.18 -0.99 -6.97
N ILE A 226 8.94 -0.17 -5.95
CA ILE A 226 9.38 1.22 -5.92
C ILE A 226 10.83 1.36 -5.47
N ASP A 227 11.39 0.35 -4.80
CA ASP A 227 12.79 0.33 -4.40
C ASP A 227 13.69 0.02 -5.60
N PHE A 228 14.19 1.09 -6.23
CA PHE A 228 15.09 0.99 -7.38
C PHE A 228 16.40 0.26 -7.08
N ARG A 229 16.78 0.04 -5.81
CA ARG A 229 18.02 -0.67 -5.45
C ARG A 229 18.02 -2.10 -5.96
N TYR A 230 16.84 -2.72 -6.17
CA TYR A 230 16.72 -4.05 -6.77
C TYR A 230 17.06 -4.08 -8.27
N SER A 231 17.03 -2.93 -8.96
CA SER A 231 17.30 -2.81 -10.41
C SER A 231 18.68 -3.35 -10.81
N GLN A 232 19.68 -3.22 -9.92
CA GLN A 232 21.06 -3.66 -10.17
C GLN A 232 21.29 -5.18 -10.04
N PHE A 233 20.30 -5.94 -9.56
CA PHE A 233 20.42 -7.39 -9.34
C PHE A 233 19.63 -8.21 -10.37
N TYR A 234 18.77 -7.56 -11.15
CA TYR A 234 17.82 -8.22 -12.02
C TYR A 234 17.90 -7.70 -13.45
N MET A 235 17.66 -8.61 -14.40
CA MET A 235 17.51 -8.29 -15.82
C MET A 235 16.12 -7.71 -16.11
N GLU A 236 15.92 -7.11 -17.29
CA GLU A 236 14.71 -6.36 -17.65
C GLU A 236 13.44 -7.21 -17.60
N ASP A 237 13.57 -8.51 -17.85
CA ASP A 237 12.50 -9.50 -17.78
C ASP A 237 12.01 -9.83 -16.36
N SER A 238 12.74 -9.37 -15.33
CA SER A 238 12.57 -9.79 -13.95
C SER A 238 12.24 -8.65 -12.99
N PHE A 239 12.46 -7.39 -13.39
CA PHE A 239 12.22 -6.22 -12.53
C PHE A 239 11.76 -5.00 -13.33
N CYS A 240 10.73 -4.33 -12.83
CA CYS A 240 10.35 -2.99 -13.26
C CYS A 240 10.28 -2.04 -12.06
N HIS A 241 10.92 -0.87 -12.19
CA HIS A 241 10.76 0.20 -11.21
C HIS A 241 9.35 0.78 -11.36
N TYR A 242 8.54 0.60 -10.32
CA TYR A 242 7.08 0.74 -10.38
C TYR A 242 6.49 1.34 -9.10
N ASN A 243 5.53 2.25 -9.25
CA ASN A 243 4.76 2.80 -8.13
C ASN A 243 3.32 2.26 -8.13
N MET A 244 3.03 1.44 -7.12
CA MET A 244 1.72 0.78 -6.92
C MET A 244 0.57 1.71 -6.51
N PHE A 245 0.83 2.96 -6.13
CA PHE A 245 -0.23 3.90 -5.75
C PHE A 245 -0.82 4.68 -6.93
N ASN A 246 -0.08 4.80 -8.03
CA ASN A 246 -0.49 5.57 -9.21
C ASN A 246 -0.33 4.81 -10.54
N HIS A 247 0.14 3.55 -10.51
CA HIS A 247 0.40 2.74 -11.69
C HIS A 247 1.47 3.36 -12.62
N HIS A 248 2.50 3.97 -12.03
CA HIS A 248 3.59 4.59 -12.80
C HIS A 248 4.77 3.64 -12.98
N PHE A 249 5.18 3.44 -14.24
CA PHE A 249 6.42 2.78 -14.61
C PHE A 249 7.49 3.84 -14.89
N PHE A 250 8.56 3.85 -14.09
CA PHE A 250 9.59 4.88 -14.17
C PHE A 250 10.45 4.76 -15.44
N ASP A 251 10.60 3.54 -15.95
CA ASP A 251 11.30 3.23 -17.21
C ASP A 251 10.37 3.37 -18.43
N GLY A 252 9.15 3.90 -18.24
CA GLY A 252 8.24 4.24 -19.31
C GLY A 252 7.57 3.03 -20.00
N LYS A 253 7.28 3.20 -21.29
CA LYS A 253 6.55 2.21 -22.10
C LYS A 253 7.24 0.83 -22.17
N PRO A 254 8.57 0.72 -22.33
CA PRO A 254 9.23 -0.59 -22.38
C PRO A 254 8.93 -1.47 -21.15
N ALA A 255 9.04 -0.91 -19.93
CA ALA A 255 8.73 -1.66 -18.71
C ALA A 255 7.24 -1.99 -18.56
N LEU A 256 6.36 -1.10 -19.02
CA LEU A 256 4.93 -1.39 -19.08
C LEU A 256 4.64 -2.58 -20.01
N GLU A 257 5.28 -2.64 -21.17
CA GLU A 257 5.11 -3.74 -22.13
C GLU A 257 5.70 -5.05 -21.63
N VAL A 258 6.81 -5.04 -20.89
CA VAL A 258 7.31 -6.24 -20.19
C VAL A 258 6.24 -6.78 -19.23
N CYS A 259 5.64 -5.91 -18.42
CA CYS A 259 4.57 -6.30 -17.50
C CYS A 259 3.33 -6.80 -18.26
N ARG A 260 2.94 -6.15 -19.35
CA ARG A 260 1.80 -6.54 -20.18
C ARG A 260 2.02 -7.92 -20.79
N ALA A 261 3.17 -8.14 -21.44
CA ALA A 261 3.53 -9.41 -22.05
C ALA A 261 3.57 -10.54 -21.01
N PHE A 262 4.12 -10.28 -19.81
CA PHE A 262 4.13 -11.26 -18.72
C PHE A 262 2.72 -11.67 -18.27
N LEU A 263 1.79 -10.71 -18.20
CA LEU A 263 0.39 -10.96 -17.85
C LEU A 263 -0.36 -11.72 -18.95
N GLN A 264 -0.11 -11.40 -20.22
CA GLN A 264 -0.81 -11.96 -21.37
C GLN A 264 -0.19 -13.25 -21.92
N GLU A 265 1.02 -13.61 -21.50
CA GLU A 265 1.66 -14.88 -21.83
C GLU A 265 0.69 -16.04 -21.59
N ASP A 266 0.68 -17.03 -22.48
CA ASP A 266 -0.25 -18.16 -22.49
C ASP A 266 -1.73 -17.77 -22.34
N LYS A 267 -2.13 -16.66 -22.99
CA LYS A 267 -3.50 -16.12 -22.93
C LYS A 267 -3.96 -15.77 -21.50
N GLY A 268 -3.00 -15.49 -20.62
CA GLY A 268 -3.26 -15.19 -19.21
C GLY A 268 -3.52 -16.41 -18.33
N ASP A 269 -3.35 -17.64 -18.83
CA ASP A 269 -3.51 -18.86 -18.04
C ASP A 269 -2.32 -19.13 -17.11
N GLY A 270 -2.56 -19.51 -15.87
CA GLY A 270 -1.48 -19.89 -14.92
C GLY A 270 -0.69 -18.71 -14.36
N VAL A 271 -1.23 -17.48 -14.41
CA VAL A 271 -0.67 -16.29 -13.74
C VAL A 271 -1.43 -15.93 -12.46
N ILE A 272 -0.70 -15.48 -11.44
CA ILE A 272 -1.25 -14.94 -10.20
C ILE A 272 -0.48 -13.67 -9.79
N MET A 273 -1.18 -12.66 -9.30
CA MET A 273 -0.56 -11.50 -8.68
C MET A 273 -0.45 -11.71 -7.17
N VAL A 274 0.75 -11.53 -6.62
CA VAL A 274 0.98 -11.54 -5.16
C VAL A 274 1.50 -10.18 -4.74
N THR A 275 0.76 -9.49 -3.88
CA THR A 275 1.07 -8.13 -3.46
C THR A 275 1.09 -7.97 -1.95
N ASP A 276 2.06 -7.21 -1.46
CA ASP A 276 2.20 -6.80 -0.06
C ASP A 276 2.46 -5.29 0.02
N PRO A 277 1.43 -4.46 -0.20
CA PRO A 277 1.57 -3.02 -0.22
C PRO A 277 1.78 -2.47 1.20
N PRO A 278 2.39 -1.29 1.35
CA PRO A 278 2.69 -0.74 2.67
C PRO A 278 1.39 -0.47 3.44
N PHE A 279 1.26 -1.04 4.65
CA PHE A 279 -0.01 -1.08 5.41
C PHE A 279 -0.59 0.26 5.80
N GLY A 280 0.26 1.28 5.90
CA GLY A 280 -0.22 2.63 6.05
C GLY A 280 -1.14 2.99 4.89
N GLY A 281 -0.73 2.62 3.67
CA GLY A 281 -1.25 2.97 2.33
C GLY A 281 -2.76 3.18 2.23
N LEU A 282 -3.17 4.10 1.36
CA LEU A 282 -4.59 4.26 1.07
C LEU A 282 -5.07 3.08 0.22
N VAL A 283 -6.01 2.31 0.75
CA VAL A 283 -6.58 1.10 0.10
C VAL A 283 -7.20 1.42 -1.27
N GLU A 284 -7.82 2.59 -1.41
CA GLU A 284 -8.53 2.99 -2.63
C GLU A 284 -7.59 3.17 -3.85
N PRO A 285 -6.50 3.97 -3.77
CA PRO A 285 -5.48 4.02 -4.84
C PRO A 285 -4.87 2.67 -5.19
N LEU A 286 -4.59 1.81 -4.19
CA LEU A 286 -4.09 0.46 -4.43
C LEU A 286 -5.09 -0.36 -5.24
N ALA A 287 -6.36 -0.37 -4.83
CA ALA A 287 -7.41 -1.08 -5.56
C ALA A 287 -7.60 -0.57 -6.99
N ILE A 288 -7.52 0.75 -7.22
CA ILE A 288 -7.55 1.34 -8.56
C ILE A 288 -6.38 0.83 -9.41
N THR A 289 -5.17 0.81 -8.84
CA THR A 289 -3.98 0.34 -9.54
C THR A 289 -4.02 -1.16 -9.85
N PHE A 290 -4.50 -1.98 -8.91
CA PHE A 290 -4.71 -3.41 -9.14
C PHE A 290 -5.75 -3.66 -10.24
N LYS A 291 -6.82 -2.86 -10.31
CA LYS A 291 -7.79 -2.93 -11.42
C LYS A 291 -7.17 -2.60 -12.78
N LYS A 292 -6.17 -1.71 -12.84
CA LYS A 292 -5.42 -1.45 -14.08
C LYS A 292 -4.59 -2.66 -14.50
N LEU A 293 -3.90 -3.32 -13.56
CA LEU A 293 -3.15 -4.56 -13.84
C LEU A 293 -4.09 -5.69 -14.30
N ILE A 294 -5.25 -5.85 -13.65
CA ILE A 294 -6.29 -6.80 -14.10
C ILE A 294 -6.78 -6.42 -15.50
N GLY A 295 -6.96 -5.14 -15.79
CA GLY A 295 -7.32 -4.65 -17.13
C GLY A 295 -6.31 -5.09 -18.19
N MET A 296 -5.02 -4.91 -17.94
CA MET A 296 -3.94 -5.37 -18.84
C MET A 296 -3.97 -6.89 -19.06
N TRP A 297 -4.29 -7.67 -18.02
CA TRP A 297 -4.43 -9.13 -18.13
C TRP A 297 -5.66 -9.54 -18.98
N LYS A 298 -6.76 -8.79 -18.91
CA LYS A 298 -7.99 -9.05 -19.68
C LYS A 298 -7.89 -8.65 -21.15
N GLU A 299 -6.99 -7.73 -21.50
CA GLU A 299 -6.79 -7.30 -22.88
C GLU A 299 -6.45 -8.50 -23.77
N GLY A 300 -7.22 -8.70 -24.85
CA GLY A 300 -6.99 -9.79 -25.81
C GLY A 300 -7.62 -11.14 -25.47
N GLN A 301 -8.35 -11.26 -24.35
CA GLN A 301 -9.12 -12.45 -24.01
C GLN A 301 -10.43 -12.55 -24.83
N SER A 302 -10.90 -13.77 -25.09
CA SER A 302 -12.14 -14.06 -25.82
C SER A 302 -13.38 -13.64 -25.02
N GLN A 303 -14.53 -13.47 -25.68
CA GLN A 303 -15.80 -13.19 -24.98
C GLN A 303 -16.19 -14.30 -23.97
N ASP A 304 -15.80 -15.55 -24.24
CA ASP A 304 -16.04 -16.69 -23.34
C ASP A 304 -15.26 -16.60 -22.01
N ASP A 305 -14.14 -15.87 -22.00
CA ASP A 305 -13.30 -15.66 -20.81
C ASP A 305 -13.78 -14.48 -19.94
N SER A 306 -14.86 -13.82 -20.33
CA SER A 306 -15.37 -12.60 -19.66
C SER A 306 -15.74 -12.81 -18.18
N GLN A 307 -16.03 -14.05 -17.78
CA GLN A 307 -16.33 -14.44 -16.40
C GLN A 307 -15.09 -14.75 -15.56
N GLN A 308 -13.92 -14.92 -16.17
CA GLN A 308 -12.70 -15.25 -15.43
C GLN A 308 -12.12 -14.00 -14.77
N GLU A 309 -11.84 -14.10 -13.48
CA GLU A 309 -11.07 -13.10 -12.75
C GLU A 309 -9.62 -13.52 -12.63
N MET A 310 -8.69 -12.56 -12.79
CA MET A 310 -7.28 -12.79 -12.54
C MET A 310 -7.09 -13.26 -11.08
N PRO A 311 -6.38 -14.38 -10.83
CA PRO A 311 -6.08 -14.81 -9.48
C PRO A 311 -5.16 -13.82 -8.75
N ILE A 312 -5.51 -13.48 -7.50
CA ILE A 312 -4.77 -12.49 -6.70
C ILE A 312 -4.62 -12.96 -5.25
N PHE A 313 -3.42 -12.81 -4.70
CA PHE A 313 -3.14 -12.76 -3.27
C PHE A 313 -2.80 -11.33 -2.86
N TRP A 314 -3.73 -10.67 -2.19
CA TRP A 314 -3.49 -9.38 -1.54
C TRP A 314 -3.19 -9.62 -0.06
N ILE A 315 -1.92 -9.51 0.31
CA ILE A 315 -1.44 -9.66 1.68
C ILE A 315 -1.63 -8.32 2.40
N PHE A 316 -2.48 -8.29 3.43
CA PHE A 316 -2.85 -7.05 4.11
C PHE A 316 -3.43 -7.27 5.50
N PRO A 317 -3.53 -6.25 6.37
CA PRO A 317 -4.07 -6.42 7.72
C PRO A 317 -5.56 -6.76 7.74
N TYR A 318 -5.95 -7.73 8.57
CA TYR A 318 -7.32 -8.29 8.61
C TYR A 318 -8.40 -7.24 8.90
N PHE A 319 -8.07 -6.17 9.63
CA PHE A 319 -9.03 -5.13 10.00
C PHE A 319 -9.42 -4.21 8.84
N LEU A 320 -8.81 -4.37 7.65
CA LEU A 320 -9.15 -3.67 6.41
C LEU A 320 -9.99 -4.51 5.44
N GLU A 321 -10.37 -5.74 5.82
CA GLU A 321 -11.21 -6.65 5.03
C GLU A 321 -12.43 -5.96 4.41
N ALA A 322 -13.23 -5.25 5.22
CA ALA A 322 -14.44 -4.59 4.75
C ALA A 322 -14.17 -3.58 3.62
N ARG A 323 -13.00 -2.91 3.63
CA ARG A 323 -12.60 -2.00 2.55
C ARG A 323 -12.12 -2.76 1.33
N ILE A 324 -11.35 -3.84 1.50
CA ILE A 324 -10.89 -4.68 0.39
C ILE A 324 -12.08 -5.28 -0.35
N CYS A 325 -13.01 -5.92 0.37
CA CYS A 325 -14.20 -6.54 -0.21
C CYS A 325 -15.15 -5.52 -0.87
N GLN A 326 -15.12 -4.23 -0.46
CA GLN A 326 -15.85 -3.17 -1.15
C GLN A 326 -15.34 -2.93 -2.57
N PHE A 327 -14.04 -3.11 -2.81
CA PHE A 327 -13.43 -2.96 -4.14
C PHE A 327 -13.39 -4.25 -4.95
N PHE A 328 -13.25 -5.39 -4.25
CA PHE A 328 -13.17 -6.74 -4.79
C PHE A 328 -14.12 -7.68 -4.03
N PRO A 329 -15.42 -7.72 -4.40
CA PRO A 329 -16.42 -8.50 -3.68
C PRO A 329 -16.20 -10.02 -3.70
N SER A 330 -15.46 -10.53 -4.70
CA SER A 330 -15.08 -11.94 -4.81
C SER A 330 -14.00 -12.36 -3.81
N PHE A 331 -13.36 -11.40 -3.12
CA PHE A 331 -12.26 -11.71 -2.21
C PHE A 331 -12.78 -12.25 -0.88
N CYS A 332 -12.10 -13.27 -0.40
CA CYS A 332 -12.24 -13.84 0.93
C CYS A 332 -10.91 -13.75 1.68
N MET A 333 -10.97 -13.73 3.01
CA MET A 333 -9.79 -13.72 3.88
C MET A 333 -9.44 -15.12 4.35
N LEU A 334 -8.19 -15.54 4.16
CA LEU A 334 -7.66 -16.77 4.71
C LEU A 334 -7.20 -16.58 6.15
N ASP A 335 -7.20 -17.65 6.94
CA ASP A 335 -6.75 -17.61 8.35
C ASP A 335 -5.22 -17.64 8.50
N TYR A 336 -4.47 -17.84 7.41
CA TYR A 336 -3.01 -17.89 7.44
C TYR A 336 -2.41 -16.58 7.95
N GLN A 337 -1.53 -16.69 8.94
CA GLN A 337 -0.90 -15.57 9.60
C GLN A 337 0.45 -15.30 8.94
N VAL A 338 0.50 -14.26 8.12
CA VAL A 338 1.72 -13.88 7.41
C VAL A 338 2.71 -13.26 8.39
N ASP A 339 3.92 -13.80 8.44
CA ASP A 339 4.95 -13.45 9.42
C ASP A 339 6.13 -12.71 8.75
N TYR A 340 6.76 -11.79 9.48
CA TYR A 340 7.76 -10.84 8.95
C TYR A 340 9.03 -10.79 9.80
N ASP A 341 10.20 -10.76 9.16
CA ASP A 341 11.49 -10.78 9.86
C ASP A 341 11.86 -9.46 10.52
N ASN A 342 11.29 -8.34 10.10
CA ASN A 342 11.75 -7.01 10.51
C ASN A 342 10.63 -6.09 11.03
N HIS A 343 9.55 -6.66 11.58
CA HIS A 343 8.50 -5.86 12.23
C HIS A 343 8.15 -6.34 13.65
N ALA A 344 8.41 -5.50 14.65
CA ALA A 344 8.22 -5.82 16.07
C ALA A 344 6.77 -6.26 16.44
N LEU A 345 5.74 -5.78 15.73
CA LEU A 345 4.34 -6.14 16.00
C LEU A 345 3.80 -7.26 15.10
N TYR A 346 4.54 -7.68 14.07
CA TYR A 346 4.11 -8.68 13.07
C TYR A 346 5.06 -9.89 13.05
N LYS A 347 5.55 -10.26 14.23
CA LYS A 347 6.40 -11.42 14.48
C LYS A 347 5.70 -12.43 15.38
N HIS A 348 5.88 -13.71 15.10
CA HIS A 348 5.59 -14.78 16.04
C HIS A 348 6.68 -14.84 17.13
N GLY A 349 6.34 -14.85 18.43
CA GLY A 349 7.29 -15.12 19.52
C GLY A 349 7.23 -14.19 20.75
N ARG A 350 8.21 -14.35 21.66
CA ARG A 350 8.28 -13.71 23.01
C ARG A 350 8.44 -12.18 22.98
N THR A 351 8.95 -11.61 21.89
CA THR A 351 9.28 -10.18 21.77
C THR A 351 8.30 -9.38 20.90
N GLY A 352 7.21 -10.01 20.41
CA GLY A 352 6.18 -9.37 19.57
C GLY A 352 4.75 -9.63 20.06
N ARG A 353 3.73 -9.24 19.27
CA ARG A 353 2.36 -9.73 19.50
C ARG A 353 2.37 -11.25 19.36
N LYS A 354 1.60 -12.00 20.18
CA LYS A 354 1.52 -13.48 20.03
C LYS A 354 1.15 -13.93 18.60
N GLN A 355 0.49 -13.08 17.81
CA GLN A 355 -0.03 -13.39 16.47
C GLN A 355 0.07 -12.16 15.53
N SER A 356 0.48 -12.38 14.28
CA SER A 356 0.49 -11.34 13.24
C SER A 356 -0.95 -10.92 12.89
N PRO A 357 -1.24 -9.64 12.60
CA PRO A 357 -2.53 -9.18 12.09
C PRO A 357 -2.63 -9.22 10.56
N VAL A 358 -1.59 -9.64 9.85
CA VAL A 358 -1.57 -9.68 8.38
C VAL A 358 -2.09 -11.02 7.87
N ARG A 359 -3.02 -10.97 6.90
CA ARG A 359 -3.68 -12.13 6.30
C ARG A 359 -3.57 -12.07 4.78
N ILE A 360 -3.92 -13.17 4.13
CA ILE A 360 -4.04 -13.25 2.68
C ILE A 360 -5.51 -13.05 2.29
N PHE A 361 -5.78 -12.08 1.43
CA PHE A 361 -7.06 -11.89 0.77
C PHE A 361 -6.98 -12.41 -0.67
N THR A 362 -7.95 -13.20 -1.10
CA THR A 362 -7.91 -13.82 -2.43
C THR A 362 -9.29 -14.09 -3.01
N ASN A 363 -9.39 -14.09 -4.33
CA ASN A 363 -10.54 -14.59 -5.09
C ASN A 363 -10.46 -16.10 -5.39
N ILE A 364 -9.39 -16.78 -4.99
CA ILE A 364 -9.31 -18.24 -5.09
C ILE A 364 -10.22 -18.87 -4.02
N PRO A 365 -11.04 -19.87 -4.37
CA PRO A 365 -11.88 -20.57 -3.39
C PRO A 365 -11.06 -21.11 -2.20
N PRO A 366 -11.43 -20.79 -0.95
CA PRO A 366 -10.70 -21.24 0.25
C PRO A 366 -10.55 -22.75 0.39
N ASN A 367 -11.46 -23.53 -0.18
CA ASN A 367 -11.43 -24.99 -0.14
C ASN A 367 -10.28 -25.59 -0.97
N LYS A 368 -9.74 -24.83 -1.94
CA LYS A 368 -8.57 -25.23 -2.74
C LYS A 368 -7.24 -24.89 -2.05
N ILE A 369 -7.27 -24.17 -0.93
CA ILE A 369 -6.07 -23.69 -0.25
C ILE A 369 -5.85 -24.46 1.03
N THR A 370 -4.81 -25.29 1.03
CA THR A 370 -4.35 -26.05 2.20
C THR A 370 -3.41 -25.19 3.04
N LEU A 371 -3.70 -25.06 4.33
CA LEU A 371 -2.80 -24.43 5.30
C LEU A 371 -2.01 -25.48 6.08
N PRO A 372 -0.75 -25.18 6.48
CA PRO A 372 0.15 -26.16 7.09
C PRO A 372 -0.32 -26.59 8.49
N THR A 373 -0.61 -27.88 8.67
CA THR A 373 -1.13 -28.40 9.95
C THR A 373 -0.11 -28.35 11.08
N GLU A 374 1.17 -28.54 10.74
CA GLU A 374 2.34 -28.43 11.59
C GLU A 374 2.51 -27.03 12.20
N GLU A 375 1.87 -26.02 11.60
CA GLU A 375 1.87 -24.64 12.06
C GLU A 375 0.65 -24.30 12.94
N GLY A 376 -0.20 -25.28 13.26
CA GLY A 376 -1.40 -25.07 14.07
C GLY A 376 -2.62 -24.63 13.27
N TYR A 377 -2.78 -25.15 12.05
CA TYR A 377 -3.99 -24.99 11.25
C TYR A 377 -4.77 -26.30 11.14
N ARG A 378 -6.09 -26.21 11.00
CA ARG A 378 -6.98 -27.36 10.80
C ARG A 378 -8.04 -27.07 9.75
N PHE A 379 -8.52 -28.10 9.07
CA PHE A 379 -9.65 -27.95 8.15
C PHE A 379 -10.98 -27.86 8.92
N CYS A 380 -11.83 -26.89 8.55
CA CYS A 380 -13.20 -26.82 9.04
C CYS A 380 -14.16 -27.37 7.96
N PRO A 381 -14.82 -28.53 8.18
CA PRO A 381 -15.69 -29.15 7.19
C PRO A 381 -16.98 -28.35 6.96
N LEU A 382 -17.47 -27.60 7.95
CA LEU A 382 -18.69 -26.78 7.80
C LEU A 382 -18.44 -25.54 6.92
N CYS A 383 -17.29 -24.89 7.10
CA CYS A 383 -16.91 -23.73 6.29
C CYS A 383 -16.16 -24.08 5.01
N GLN A 384 -15.77 -25.35 4.82
CA GLN A 384 -14.94 -25.82 3.71
C GLN A 384 -13.66 -24.97 3.54
N ARG A 385 -12.97 -24.68 4.64
CA ARG A 385 -11.73 -23.89 4.63
C ARG A 385 -10.81 -24.26 5.80
N TYR A 386 -9.51 -24.03 5.63
CA TYR A 386 -8.57 -24.13 6.74
C TYR A 386 -8.66 -22.91 7.67
N VAL A 387 -8.58 -23.17 8.96
CA VAL A 387 -8.69 -22.19 10.05
C VAL A 387 -7.60 -22.40 11.08
N SER A 388 -7.29 -21.37 11.86
CA SER A 388 -6.40 -21.51 13.02
C SER A 388 -6.97 -22.55 14.00
N LEU A 389 -6.10 -23.32 14.67
CA LEU A 389 -6.48 -24.35 15.64
C LEU A 389 -7.44 -23.82 16.71
N GLU A 390 -7.17 -22.63 17.22
CA GLU A 390 -7.96 -21.95 18.26
C GLU A 390 -9.24 -21.27 17.74
N ASN A 391 -9.39 -21.08 16.42
CA ASN A 391 -10.58 -20.47 15.82
C ASN A 391 -11.73 -21.49 15.83
N GLN A 392 -12.71 -21.30 16.69
CA GLN A 392 -13.88 -22.18 16.80
C GLN A 392 -14.99 -21.76 15.83
N HIS A 393 -15.64 -22.75 15.21
CA HIS A 393 -16.82 -22.50 14.39
C HIS A 393 -17.97 -22.00 15.26
N CYS A 394 -18.59 -20.90 14.89
CA CYS A 394 -19.81 -20.44 15.53
C CYS A 394 -21.02 -20.98 14.78
N GLU A 395 -21.80 -21.84 15.43
CA GLU A 395 -23.02 -22.42 14.86
C GLU A 395 -24.08 -21.35 14.56
N HIS A 396 -24.21 -20.33 15.41
CA HIS A 396 -25.20 -19.25 15.22
C HIS A 396 -24.86 -18.31 14.05
N CYS A 397 -23.57 -18.08 13.78
CA CYS A 397 -23.13 -17.30 12.62
C CYS A 397 -22.86 -18.18 11.39
N ASN A 398 -22.90 -19.50 11.55
CA ASN A 398 -22.43 -20.50 10.61
C ASN A 398 -21.06 -20.18 9.98
N SER A 399 -20.11 -19.74 10.82
CA SER A 399 -18.79 -19.31 10.35
C SER A 399 -17.72 -19.41 11.43
N CYS A 400 -16.48 -19.71 11.02
CA CYS A 400 -15.27 -19.54 11.83
C CYS A 400 -14.86 -18.07 11.80
N THR A 401 -15.32 -17.30 12.77
CA THR A 401 -15.32 -15.82 12.70
C THR A 401 -14.09 -15.15 13.31
N SER A 402 -13.26 -15.88 14.07
CA SER A 402 -12.09 -15.28 14.68
C SER A 402 -11.08 -14.85 13.62
N LYS A 403 -10.65 -13.59 13.70
CA LYS A 403 -9.66 -13.01 12.78
C LYS A 403 -8.26 -12.96 13.35
N ASP A 404 -8.15 -13.02 14.68
CA ASP A 404 -6.91 -12.94 15.44
C ASP A 404 -6.56 -14.29 16.10
N GLY A 405 -7.10 -15.39 15.56
CA GLY A 405 -6.85 -16.77 15.99
C GLY A 405 -7.49 -17.16 17.31
N ARG A 406 -7.80 -16.22 18.20
CA ARG A 406 -8.36 -16.49 19.54
C ARG A 406 -9.81 -16.98 19.46
N LYS A 407 -10.30 -17.68 20.48
CA LYS A 407 -11.72 -18.03 20.59
C LYS A 407 -12.58 -16.76 20.74
N TRP A 408 -13.39 -16.43 19.74
CA TRP A 408 -14.37 -15.33 19.82
C TRP A 408 -15.67 -15.80 20.46
N LYS A 409 -16.46 -14.87 21.01
CA LYS A 409 -17.78 -15.15 21.59
C LYS A 409 -18.90 -14.58 20.72
N HIS A 410 -20.01 -15.32 20.62
CA HIS A 410 -21.20 -14.84 19.90
C HIS A 410 -21.99 -13.87 20.79
N CYS A 411 -22.38 -12.72 20.24
CA CYS A 411 -23.36 -11.83 20.87
C CYS A 411 -24.71 -12.00 20.17
N PHE A 412 -25.69 -12.56 20.88
CA PHE A 412 -27.04 -12.82 20.37
C PHE A 412 -27.80 -11.54 20.03
N LEU A 413 -27.60 -10.47 20.81
CA LEU A 413 -28.25 -9.17 20.59
C LEU A 413 -27.73 -8.52 19.29
N CYS A 414 -26.42 -8.55 19.05
CA CYS A 414 -25.83 -8.02 17.83
C CYS A 414 -25.82 -9.02 16.66
N LYS A 415 -26.22 -10.27 16.89
CA LYS A 415 -26.20 -11.38 15.92
C LYS A 415 -24.85 -11.55 15.21
N LYS A 416 -23.75 -11.36 15.96
CA LYS A 416 -22.38 -11.45 15.43
C LYS A 416 -21.40 -11.91 16.49
N CYS A 417 -20.30 -12.52 16.05
CA CYS A 417 -19.18 -12.84 16.91
C CYS A 417 -18.28 -11.62 17.14
N VAL A 418 -17.76 -11.51 18.36
CA VAL A 418 -16.88 -10.42 18.79
C VAL A 418 -15.71 -10.96 19.60
N LYS A 419 -14.64 -10.14 19.71
CA LYS A 419 -13.48 -10.46 20.55
C LYS A 419 -13.94 -10.75 22.01
N PRO A 420 -13.24 -11.62 22.75
CA PRO A 420 -13.57 -11.93 24.16
C PRO A 420 -13.64 -10.72 25.08
N SER A 421 -12.74 -9.75 24.86
CA SER A 421 -12.64 -8.50 25.64
C SER A 421 -13.78 -7.50 25.37
N TRP A 422 -14.61 -7.75 24.36
CA TRP A 422 -15.74 -6.88 24.04
C TRP A 422 -16.97 -7.24 24.86
N ILE A 423 -17.72 -6.25 25.30
CA ILE A 423 -19.00 -6.40 26.01
C ILE A 423 -20.12 -5.77 25.18
N HIS A 424 -21.34 -6.30 25.32
CA HIS A 424 -22.51 -5.64 24.75
C HIS A 424 -22.91 -4.49 25.66
N CYS A 425 -22.95 -3.27 25.13
CA CYS A 425 -23.40 -2.10 25.87
C CYS A 425 -24.91 -1.92 25.67
N SER A 426 -25.69 -2.01 26.74
CA SER A 426 -27.14 -1.82 26.70
C SER A 426 -27.56 -0.39 26.31
N PHE A 427 -26.72 0.60 26.61
CA PHE A 427 -26.98 1.99 26.22
C PHE A 427 -26.72 2.22 24.73
N CYS A 428 -25.61 1.71 24.19
CA CYS A 428 -25.26 1.89 22.79
C CYS A 428 -25.89 0.86 21.85
N ASN A 429 -26.49 -0.21 22.39
CA ASN A 429 -27.03 -1.35 21.64
C ASN A 429 -26.04 -1.99 20.64
N HIS A 430 -24.75 -1.94 20.97
CA HIS A 430 -23.72 -2.63 20.20
C HIS A 430 -22.60 -3.15 21.09
N CYS A 431 -21.88 -4.16 20.60
CA CYS A 431 -20.65 -4.61 21.24
C CYS A 431 -19.53 -3.59 21.08
N ALA A 432 -18.77 -3.35 22.16
CA ALA A 432 -17.61 -2.47 22.21
C ALA A 432 -16.60 -2.98 23.24
N VAL A 433 -15.43 -2.36 23.32
CA VAL A 433 -14.46 -2.60 24.40
C VAL A 433 -15.04 -2.16 25.76
N ALA A 434 -14.59 -2.78 26.85
CA ALA A 434 -15.14 -2.54 28.19
C ALA A 434 -15.21 -1.05 28.58
N TYR A 435 -14.12 -0.31 28.34
CA TYR A 435 -14.03 1.12 28.60
C TYR A 435 -14.22 1.93 27.31
N HIS A 436 -15.45 1.95 26.78
CA HIS A 436 -15.80 2.77 25.61
C HIS A 436 -16.64 3.99 26.01
N SER A 437 -16.55 5.05 25.21
CA SER A 437 -17.45 6.20 25.34
C SER A 437 -18.83 5.84 24.79
N CYS A 438 -19.84 5.94 25.65
CA CYS A 438 -21.25 5.82 25.25
C CYS A 438 -21.80 7.12 24.65
N GLU A 439 -21.13 8.25 24.90
CA GLU A 439 -21.40 9.49 24.18
C GLU A 439 -21.13 9.25 22.69
N GLY A 440 -22.11 9.58 21.83
CA GLY A 440 -21.98 9.51 20.37
C GLY A 440 -20.72 10.24 19.88
N PRO A 441 -20.19 9.94 18.69
CA PRO A 441 -19.01 10.63 18.18
C PRO A 441 -19.16 12.15 18.25
N LYS A 442 -18.32 12.82 19.06
CA LYS A 442 -18.30 14.28 19.21
C LYS A 442 -18.13 15.02 17.87
N ASP A 443 -17.54 14.35 16.87
CA ASP A 443 -17.24 14.88 15.53
C ASP A 443 -18.18 14.35 14.41
N GLY A 444 -19.20 13.56 14.74
CA GLY A 444 -20.13 13.00 13.77
C GLY A 444 -19.54 11.94 12.81
N CYS A 445 -20.42 11.36 12.01
CA CYS A 445 -20.08 10.39 10.99
C CYS A 445 -19.33 11.08 9.85
N PHE A 446 -18.13 10.59 9.52
CA PHE A 446 -17.33 11.13 8.42
C PHE A 446 -17.98 11.03 7.02
N ILE A 447 -19.06 10.26 6.85
CA ILE A 447 -19.71 10.07 5.53
C ILE A 447 -20.99 10.89 5.41
N CYS A 448 -21.78 11.00 6.46
CA CYS A 448 -23.07 11.71 6.41
C CYS A 448 -23.20 12.84 7.43
N GLY A 449 -22.22 13.05 8.30
CA GLY A 449 -22.21 14.08 9.33
C GLY A 449 -22.97 13.73 10.62
N GLU A 450 -23.79 12.68 10.61
CA GLU A 450 -24.66 12.31 11.74
C GLU A 450 -23.90 11.94 13.03
N LEU A 451 -24.36 12.43 14.18
CA LEU A 451 -23.67 12.30 15.48
C LEU A 451 -23.90 10.96 16.19
N ASP A 452 -24.78 10.11 15.67
CA ASP A 452 -25.21 8.85 16.29
C ASP A 452 -24.34 7.65 15.91
N HIS A 453 -23.49 7.76 14.88
CA HIS A 453 -22.65 6.66 14.42
C HIS A 453 -21.29 7.08 13.85
N LYS A 454 -20.30 6.19 13.92
CA LYS A 454 -18.99 6.37 13.26
C LYS A 454 -19.05 5.89 11.81
N ARG A 455 -18.10 6.35 10.98
CA ARG A 455 -17.97 6.01 9.54
C ARG A 455 -18.25 4.54 9.20
N ARG A 456 -17.75 3.60 10.01
CA ARG A 456 -17.84 2.14 9.77
C ARG A 456 -19.26 1.59 9.87
N SER A 457 -20.16 2.30 10.54
CA SER A 457 -21.56 1.92 10.74
C SER A 457 -22.52 2.78 9.93
N CYS A 458 -22.00 3.57 8.97
CA CYS A 458 -22.82 4.52 8.23
C CYS A 458 -23.73 3.80 7.22
N PRO A 459 -25.06 4.04 7.25
CA PRO A 459 -25.95 3.48 6.24
C PRO A 459 -25.65 4.02 4.82
N ASN A 460 -25.03 5.21 4.73
CA ASN A 460 -24.63 5.84 3.47
C ASN A 460 -23.24 5.40 2.95
N ILE A 461 -22.61 4.39 3.54
CA ILE A 461 -21.27 3.90 3.13
C ILE A 461 -21.24 3.43 1.66
N SER A 462 -22.40 3.01 1.12
CA SER A 462 -22.59 2.52 -0.24
C SER A 462 -23.19 3.55 -1.20
N THR A 463 -23.90 4.57 -0.69
CA THR A 463 -24.67 5.54 -1.51
C THR A 463 -23.84 6.72 -1.99
N SER A 464 -22.67 6.99 -1.40
CA SER A 464 -21.77 8.07 -1.86
C SER A 464 -21.19 7.86 -3.28
N LYS A 465 -21.55 6.74 -3.95
CA LYS A 465 -21.22 6.45 -5.36
C LYS A 465 -22.39 6.66 -6.33
N LYS A 466 -23.58 7.10 -5.89
CA LYS A 466 -24.78 7.25 -6.76
C LYS A 466 -25.45 8.63 -6.76
N ALA A 467 -24.74 9.72 -6.48
CA ALA A 467 -25.26 11.07 -6.74
C ALA A 467 -24.80 11.58 -8.10
N ASN A 468 -25.37 11.05 -9.19
CA ASN A 468 -25.36 11.68 -10.51
C ASN A 468 -26.44 11.04 -11.39
N LYS A 469 -27.71 11.40 -11.16
CA LYS A 469 -28.79 11.46 -12.16
C LYS A 469 -30.06 12.03 -11.49
N ALA A 470 -30.80 12.84 -12.25
CA ALA A 470 -31.84 13.80 -11.85
C ALA A 470 -31.24 15.04 -11.16
N VAL A 471 -31.24 16.23 -11.76
CA VAL A 471 -32.42 16.95 -12.24
C VAL A 471 -32.13 17.67 -13.56
N ARG A 472 -32.91 17.34 -14.61
CA ARG A 472 -33.06 18.13 -15.84
C ARG A 472 -34.56 18.35 -16.05
N LYS A 473 -34.93 19.61 -16.34
CA LYS A 473 -36.29 20.20 -16.57
C LYS A 473 -37.04 20.51 -15.27
N GLN A 474 -37.65 21.67 -15.05
CA GLN A 474 -38.16 22.78 -15.90
C GLN A 474 -38.35 24.00 -14.96
N LYS A 475 -37.97 25.23 -15.30
CA LYS A 475 -38.85 26.18 -16.01
C LYS A 475 -38.05 27.39 -16.49
N GLN A 476 -38.16 27.67 -17.79
CA GLN A 476 -37.92 28.98 -18.40
C GLN A 476 -39.02 29.96 -17.96
N ARG A 477 -38.71 31.25 -17.78
CA ARG A 477 -39.02 32.32 -18.76
C ARG A 477 -38.75 33.73 -18.21
N LYS A 478 -38.04 34.51 -19.05
CA LYS A 478 -38.12 35.96 -19.36
C LYS A 478 -37.83 36.95 -18.21
N SER A 479 -36.99 37.98 -18.28
CA SER A 479 -36.44 38.89 -19.32
C SER A 479 -36.73 40.34 -18.88
N ASN A 480 -35.78 41.23 -19.18
CA ASN A 480 -35.81 42.71 -19.19
C ASN A 480 -35.28 43.41 -17.92
N LYS A 481 -34.58 44.54 -17.98
CA LYS A 481 -33.78 45.27 -18.98
C LYS A 481 -33.19 46.48 -18.21
N MET A 482 -31.88 46.70 -18.36
CA MET A 482 -31.09 47.94 -18.23
C MET A 482 -31.41 49.00 -17.13
N LYS A 483 -30.34 49.49 -16.48
CA LYS A 483 -29.81 50.85 -16.75
C LYS A 483 -28.38 51.01 -16.21
N MET A 484 -27.47 51.36 -17.11
CA MET A 484 -26.20 52.03 -16.79
C MET A 484 -26.49 53.47 -16.34
N VAL A 485 -25.68 54.00 -15.41
CA VAL A 485 -25.10 55.34 -15.55
C VAL A 485 -23.66 55.30 -15.07
N THR A 486 -22.80 55.83 -15.94
CA THR A 486 -21.37 56.10 -15.88
C THR A 486 -21.03 57.34 -15.05
N THR A 487 -19.86 57.35 -14.40
CA THR A 487 -18.94 58.50 -14.50
C THR A 487 -17.48 58.13 -14.21
N LYS A 488 -16.61 58.69 -15.06
CA LYS A 488 -15.14 58.61 -15.10
C LYS A 488 -14.50 59.40 -13.94
N GLY A 489 -13.24 59.08 -13.61
CA GLY A 489 -12.35 60.07 -12.99
C GLY A 489 -11.11 59.56 -12.25
N GLN A 490 -10.03 59.33 -13.02
CA GLN A 490 -8.63 59.68 -12.74
C GLN A 490 -7.84 59.12 -11.52
N SER A 491 -6.57 58.87 -11.85
CA SER A 491 -5.42 58.44 -11.03
C SER A 491 -4.83 59.54 -10.15
N MET A 492 -4.10 59.17 -9.08
CA MET A 492 -2.63 59.35 -9.01
C MET A 492 -2.01 58.73 -7.74
N ASN A 493 -0.87 58.07 -7.98
CA ASN A 493 0.36 57.86 -7.19
C ASN A 493 0.44 58.28 -5.71
N HIS A 494 1.07 57.44 -4.87
CA HIS A 494 2.32 57.79 -4.17
C HIS A 494 3.01 56.58 -3.46
N THR A 495 4.23 56.29 -3.94
CA THR A 495 5.51 55.99 -3.24
C THR A 495 5.70 54.97 -2.09
N PHE A 496 6.59 54.01 -2.41
CA PHE A 496 7.62 53.27 -1.66
C PHE A 496 7.87 53.49 -0.15
N GLY A 497 8.10 52.36 0.54
CA GLY A 497 8.84 52.29 1.81
C GLY A 497 9.45 50.90 2.06
N THR A 498 10.73 50.73 1.73
CA THR A 498 11.56 49.56 2.06
C THR A 498 11.89 49.47 3.55
N ARG A 499 11.79 48.29 4.18
CA ARG A 499 12.52 47.98 5.44
C ARG A 499 13.07 46.55 5.47
N LYS A 500 14.38 46.48 5.71
CA LYS A 500 15.26 45.31 5.88
C LYS A 500 14.82 44.39 7.03
N ARG A 501 14.95 43.07 6.86
CA ARG A 501 14.91 42.07 7.96
C ARG A 501 16.33 41.63 8.34
N LYS A 502 16.68 41.86 9.61
CA LYS A 502 17.94 41.40 10.25
C LYS A 502 17.83 39.90 10.61
N ARG A 503 18.94 39.20 10.38
CA ARG A 503 19.26 37.82 10.77
C ARG A 503 19.81 37.84 12.22
N ARG A 504 19.45 36.85 13.05
CA ARG A 504 20.13 36.58 14.34
C ARG A 504 20.20 35.07 14.57
N ASP A 505 21.42 34.57 14.66
CA ASP A 505 21.80 33.22 15.10
C ASP A 505 21.78 33.10 16.63
N ARG A 506 21.63 31.86 17.15
CA ARG A 506 22.11 31.31 18.44
C ARG A 506 21.74 29.81 18.46
N VAL A 507 22.70 28.89 18.25
CA VAL A 507 23.69 28.28 19.16
C VAL A 507 23.08 27.42 20.29
N HIS A 508 23.51 26.15 20.29
CA HIS A 508 23.27 25.06 21.25
C HIS A 508 23.68 25.38 22.69
N GLN A 509 22.99 24.76 23.66
CA GLN A 509 23.60 24.28 24.90
C GLN A 509 22.80 23.12 25.52
N TYR A 510 23.53 22.06 25.85
CA TYR A 510 23.13 20.93 26.69
C TYR A 510 22.90 21.37 28.15
N LEU A 511 22.08 20.64 28.90
CA LEU A 511 22.29 20.38 30.33
C LEU A 511 21.45 19.16 30.79
N CYS A 512 22.12 18.28 31.54
CA CYS A 512 21.58 17.11 32.20
C CYS A 512 20.73 17.48 33.42
N SER A 513 19.70 16.68 33.69
CA SER A 513 19.35 16.09 35.00
C SER A 513 18.38 14.94 34.76
#